data_AF-A0A9X3LSB6-F1
#
_entry.id   AF-A0A9X3LSB6-F1
#
_cell.length_a   1.000
_cell.length_b   1.000
_cell.length_c   1.000
_cell.angle_alpha   90.00
_cell.angle_beta   90.00
_cell.angle_gamma   90.00
#
_symmetry.space_group_name_H-M   'P 1'
#
loop_
_entity.id
_entity.type
_entity.pdbx_description
1 polymer ?
#
loop_
_entity_poly.entity_id
_entity_poly.type
_entity_poly.pdbx_seq_one_letter_code
_entity_poly.pdbx_strand_id
1 'polypeptide(L)'
;MSLSPELVIYLMDNGYRQVDIAREYGVSRQYVYQLAKRAGYTSPITTVQENLPWDVDPEFARNSTFIAFRLVGHEAVAPGNLTKESHERAHGLLRRLRQHNVVVDYNPTYPPVIGLTSLPGFAYLPRTEEDEDFIMKIRPGVKVTPLGNKIWRLPSEK
;
A
#
# COMPACT_ATOMS: atom_id res chain seq x y z
N MET A 1 9.92 -29.60 19.05
CA MET A 1 10.11 -29.33 17.61
C MET A 1 10.79 -27.98 17.48
N SER A 2 11.86 -27.87 16.67
CA SER A 2 12.53 -26.58 16.41
C SER A 2 11.83 -25.85 15.26
N LEU A 3 11.54 -24.56 15.44
CA LEU A 3 10.96 -23.71 14.40
C LEU A 3 12.02 -23.34 13.35
N SER A 4 11.84 -23.76 12.09
CA SER A 4 12.74 -23.45 10.95
C SER A 4 12.19 -22.29 10.08
N PRO A 5 13.02 -21.63 9.27
CA PRO A 5 12.58 -20.60 8.32
C PRO A 5 11.48 -21.08 7.36
N GLU A 6 11.62 -22.28 6.79
CA GLU A 6 10.70 -22.85 5.80
C GLU A 6 9.34 -23.16 6.42
N LEU A 7 9.34 -23.68 7.67
CA LEU A 7 8.12 -23.94 8.42
C LEU A 7 7.37 -22.64 8.76
N VAL A 8 8.10 -21.56 9.06
CA VAL A 8 7.48 -20.24 9.29
C VAL A 8 6.75 -19.75 8.04
N ILE A 9 7.37 -19.83 6.86
CA ILE A 9 6.72 -19.46 5.59
C ILE A 9 5.51 -20.34 5.33
N TYR A 10 5.66 -21.67 5.45
CA TYR A 10 4.55 -22.60 5.26
C TYR A 10 3.35 -22.25 6.16
N LEU A 11 3.57 -21.98 7.45
CA LEU A 11 2.51 -21.60 8.37
C LEU A 11 1.87 -20.26 7.97
N MET A 12 2.68 -19.28 7.57
CA MET A 12 2.18 -17.97 7.13
C MET A 12 1.35 -18.07 5.84
N ASP A 13 1.77 -18.90 4.88
CA ASP A 13 1.02 -19.18 3.65
C ASP A 13 -0.31 -19.90 3.92
N ASN A 14 -0.39 -20.63 5.04
CA ASN A 14 -1.61 -21.26 5.55
C ASN A 14 -2.43 -20.33 6.47
N GLY A 15 -2.12 -19.03 6.51
CA GLY A 15 -2.91 -18.02 7.22
C GLY A 15 -2.56 -17.82 8.69
N TYR A 16 -1.52 -18.47 9.22
CA TYR A 16 -1.06 -18.20 10.58
C TYR A 16 -0.35 -16.85 10.67
N ARG A 17 -0.73 -16.03 11.65
CA ARG A 17 0.01 -14.79 11.92
C ARG A 17 1.26 -15.12 12.72
N GLN A 18 2.32 -14.33 12.56
CA GLN A 18 3.58 -14.50 13.30
C GLN A 18 3.39 -14.52 14.84
N VAL A 19 2.37 -13.82 15.34
CA VAL A 19 2.01 -13.83 16.78
C VAL A 19 1.43 -15.17 17.23
N ASP A 20 0.68 -15.84 16.36
CA ASP A 20 0.07 -17.14 16.65
C ASP A 20 1.16 -18.22 16.61
N ILE A 21 2.05 -18.17 15.60
CA ILE A 21 3.24 -19.04 15.50
C ILE A 21 4.14 -18.86 16.74
N ALA A 22 4.40 -17.62 17.14
CA ALA A 22 5.21 -17.33 18.33
C ALA A 22 4.62 -17.97 19.60
N ARG A 23 3.30 -17.85 19.79
CA ARG A 23 2.58 -18.43 20.91
C ARG A 23 2.63 -19.95 20.89
N GLU A 24 2.41 -20.56 19.73
CA GLU A 24 2.36 -22.02 19.57
C GLU A 24 3.72 -22.68 19.79
N TYR A 25 4.80 -22.02 19.37
CA TYR A 25 6.17 -22.54 19.49
C TYR A 25 6.92 -22.03 20.72
N GLY A 26 6.29 -21.22 21.58
CA GLY A 26 6.90 -20.71 22.81
C GLY A 26 8.10 -19.78 22.57
N VAL A 27 8.10 -19.04 21.45
CA VAL A 27 9.19 -18.14 21.05
C VAL A 27 8.70 -16.70 20.95
N SER A 28 9.63 -15.73 20.83
CA SER A 28 9.24 -14.33 20.63
C SER A 28 8.78 -14.08 19.19
N ARG A 29 7.85 -13.13 19.00
CA ARG A 29 7.44 -12.66 17.66
C ARG A 29 8.64 -12.18 16.83
N GLN A 30 9.62 -11.55 17.49
CA GLN A 30 10.84 -11.07 16.84
C GLN A 30 11.65 -12.24 16.27
N TYR A 31 11.74 -13.37 16.97
CA TYR A 31 12.42 -14.55 16.47
C TYR A 31 11.73 -15.12 15.21
N VAL A 32 10.40 -15.22 15.22
CA VAL A 32 9.61 -15.65 14.05
C VAL A 32 9.83 -14.70 12.86
N TYR A 33 9.84 -13.38 13.10
CA TYR A 33 10.13 -12.40 12.05
C TYR A 33 11.52 -12.57 11.44
N GLN A 34 12.55 -12.84 12.25
CA GLN A 34 13.92 -13.08 11.75
C GLN A 34 13.99 -14.35 10.89
N LEU A 35 13.29 -15.41 11.29
CA LEU A 35 13.18 -16.64 10.50
C LEU A 35 12.46 -16.40 9.17
N ALA A 36 11.33 -15.70 9.19
CA ALA A 36 10.61 -15.31 7.97
C ALA A 36 11.51 -14.51 7.03
N LYS A 37 12.25 -13.52 7.56
CA LYS A 37 13.18 -12.69 6.76
C LYS A 37 14.30 -13.53 6.13
N ARG A 38 14.85 -14.52 6.84
CA ARG A 38 15.86 -15.44 6.29
C ARG A 38 15.31 -16.29 5.14
N ALA A 39 14.03 -16.62 5.18
CA ALA A 39 13.34 -17.32 4.10
C ALA A 39 12.84 -16.39 2.98
N GLY A 40 13.22 -15.10 3.00
CA GLY A 40 12.88 -14.14 1.94
C GLY A 40 11.52 -13.47 2.09
N TYR A 41 10.85 -13.59 3.24
CA TYR A 41 9.58 -12.90 3.47
C TYR A 41 9.77 -11.38 3.57
N THR A 42 9.00 -10.65 2.75
CA THR A 42 8.84 -9.20 2.84
C THR A 42 7.43 -8.87 3.30
N SER A 43 7.31 -7.99 4.31
CA SER A 43 5.99 -7.62 4.84
C SER A 43 5.21 -6.78 3.82
N PRO A 44 3.85 -6.87 3.79
CA PRO A 44 3.04 -6.03 2.92
C PRO A 44 3.32 -4.52 3.08
N ILE A 45 3.63 -4.06 4.30
CA ILE A 45 4.03 -2.66 4.57
C ILE A 45 5.31 -2.30 3.84
N THR A 46 6.33 -3.14 3.96
CA THR A 46 7.61 -2.96 3.29
C THR A 46 7.43 -2.98 1.77
N THR A 47 6.69 -3.96 1.26
CA THR A 47 6.37 -4.08 -0.17
C THR A 47 5.69 -2.83 -0.70
N VAL A 48 4.65 -2.31 -0.02
CA VAL A 48 3.99 -1.06 -0.44
C VAL A 48 4.96 0.12 -0.42
N GLN A 49 5.73 0.27 0.66
CA GLN A 49 6.66 1.38 0.84
C GLN A 49 7.75 1.41 -0.25
N GLU A 50 8.36 0.28 -0.58
CA GLU A 50 9.43 0.17 -1.59
C GLU A 50 8.95 0.43 -3.02
N ASN A 51 7.64 0.23 -3.24
CA ASN A 51 6.98 0.39 -4.52
C ASN A 51 6.19 1.70 -4.60
N LEU A 52 6.25 2.59 -3.60
CA LEU A 52 5.61 3.90 -3.69
C LEU A 52 6.15 4.69 -4.90
N PRO A 53 5.28 5.46 -5.57
CA PRO A 53 5.66 6.23 -6.74
C PRO A 53 6.44 7.51 -6.43
N TRP A 54 6.38 7.97 -5.19
CA TRP A 54 6.99 9.21 -4.72
C TRP A 54 7.78 8.96 -3.44
N ASP A 55 8.84 9.74 -3.25
CA ASP A 55 9.46 9.94 -1.94
C ASP A 55 8.71 11.06 -1.22
N VAL A 56 7.81 10.68 -0.31
CA VAL A 56 6.89 11.60 0.36
C VAL A 56 7.54 12.09 1.64
N ASP A 57 7.62 13.41 1.81
CA ASP A 57 8.16 14.00 3.04
C ASP A 57 7.34 13.51 4.26
N PRO A 58 8.00 13.09 5.36
CA PRO A 58 7.33 12.72 6.60
C PRO A 58 6.27 13.71 7.10
N GLU A 59 6.40 15.01 6.80
CA GLU A 59 5.39 16.02 7.17
C GLU A 59 4.03 15.76 6.49
N PHE A 60 4.03 15.22 5.27
CA PHE A 60 2.80 14.89 4.53
C PHE A 60 2.33 13.45 4.76
N ALA A 61 3.03 12.65 5.59
CA ALA A 61 2.67 11.27 5.86
C ALA A 61 1.26 11.10 6.48
N ARG A 62 0.76 12.15 7.13
CA ARG A 62 -0.60 12.20 7.72
C ARG A 62 -1.68 12.69 6.76
N ASN A 63 -1.33 13.02 5.51
CA ASN A 63 -2.30 13.43 4.51
C ASN A 63 -3.34 12.32 4.26
N SER A 64 -4.62 12.68 4.31
CA SER A 64 -5.71 11.70 4.23
C SER A 64 -5.75 10.96 2.89
N THR A 65 -5.36 11.63 1.81
CA THR A 65 -5.23 11.07 0.45
C THR A 65 -4.07 10.08 0.40
N PHE A 66 -2.92 10.43 0.98
CA PHE A 66 -1.77 9.54 1.03
C PHE A 66 -2.02 8.28 1.85
N ILE A 67 -2.71 8.42 2.99
CA ILE A 67 -3.15 7.28 3.80
C ILE A 67 -4.05 6.36 2.96
N ALA A 68 -5.06 6.91 2.28
CA ALA A 68 -5.95 6.11 1.44
C ALA A 68 -5.20 5.45 0.27
N PHE A 69 -4.25 6.16 -0.34
CA PHE A 69 -3.40 5.64 -1.43
C PHE A 69 -2.59 4.43 -0.96
N ARG A 70 -1.93 4.52 0.20
CA ARG A 70 -1.20 3.40 0.79
C ARG A 70 -2.11 2.21 1.11
N LEU A 71 -3.34 2.47 1.57
CA LEU A 71 -4.31 1.40 1.84
C LEU A 71 -4.73 0.67 0.56
N VAL A 72 -4.88 1.37 -0.58
CA VAL A 72 -5.07 0.71 -1.88
C VAL A 72 -3.90 -0.23 -2.19
N GLY A 73 -2.66 0.22 -1.96
CA GLY A 73 -1.49 -0.62 -2.16
C GLY A 73 -1.48 -1.84 -1.22
N HIS A 74 -1.90 -1.67 0.02
CA HIS A 74 -2.03 -2.77 0.98
C HIS A 74 -3.05 -3.81 0.56
N GLU A 75 -4.22 -3.37 0.07
CA GLU A 75 -5.24 -4.28 -0.44
C GLU A 75 -4.75 -5.04 -1.67
N ALA A 76 -3.97 -4.39 -2.55
CA ALA A 76 -3.41 -5.03 -3.74
C ALA A 76 -2.32 -6.08 -3.41
N VAL A 77 -1.50 -5.84 -2.38
CA VAL A 77 -0.41 -6.74 -1.97
C VAL A 77 -0.90 -7.86 -1.06
N ALA A 78 -1.90 -7.59 -0.21
CA ALA A 78 -2.42 -8.54 0.75
C ALA A 78 -3.95 -8.39 0.90
N PRO A 79 -4.73 -8.88 -0.09
CA PRO A 79 -6.18 -8.76 -0.12
C PRO A 79 -6.84 -9.32 1.15
N GLY A 80 -7.85 -8.63 1.67
CA GLY A 80 -8.61 -9.08 2.85
C GLY A 80 -7.91 -8.90 4.19
N ASN A 81 -6.68 -8.37 4.23
CA ASN A 81 -5.97 -8.09 5.50
C ASN A 81 -6.27 -6.71 6.08
N LEU A 82 -7.06 -5.87 5.40
CA LEU A 82 -7.50 -4.58 5.91
C LEU A 82 -8.67 -4.69 6.88
N THR A 83 -8.74 -3.79 7.86
CA THR A 83 -9.97 -3.60 8.65
C THR A 83 -11.09 -3.09 7.75
N LYS A 84 -12.34 -3.29 8.15
CA LYS A 84 -13.51 -2.79 7.40
C LYS A 84 -13.40 -1.30 7.07
N GLU A 85 -13.04 -0.47 8.05
CA GLU A 85 -12.85 0.97 7.87
C GLU A 85 -11.72 1.30 6.88
N SER A 86 -10.59 0.59 6.98
CA SER A 86 -9.45 0.78 6.07
C SER A 86 -9.80 0.38 4.64
N HIS A 87 -10.53 -0.71 4.47
CA HIS A 87 -11.04 -1.18 3.20
C HIS A 87 -12.03 -0.16 2.59
N GLU A 88 -12.99 0.35 3.38
CA GLU A 88 -13.92 1.40 2.96
C GLU A 88 -13.18 2.66 2.49
N ARG A 89 -12.09 3.03 3.18
CA ARG A 89 -11.27 4.18 2.81
C ARG A 89 -10.49 3.97 1.51
N ALA A 90 -9.89 2.80 1.32
CA ALA A 90 -9.22 2.42 0.06
C ALA A 90 -10.21 2.42 -1.11
N HIS A 91 -11.37 1.79 -0.92
CA HIS A 91 -12.43 1.73 -1.92
C HIS A 91 -13.03 3.11 -2.22
N GLY A 92 -13.17 3.97 -1.21
CA GLY A 92 -13.62 5.35 -1.37
C GLY A 92 -12.69 6.17 -2.27
N LEU A 93 -11.37 5.99 -2.14
CA LEU A 93 -10.40 6.60 -3.06
C LEU A 93 -10.59 6.07 -4.48
N LEU A 94 -10.59 4.74 -4.68
CA LEU A 94 -10.77 4.14 -6.01
C LEU A 94 -12.06 4.61 -6.70
N ARG A 95 -13.17 4.65 -5.95
CA ARG A 95 -14.46 5.17 -6.42
C ARG A 95 -14.33 6.62 -6.89
N ARG A 96 -13.70 7.49 -6.11
CA ARG A 96 -13.48 8.90 -6.47
C ARG A 96 -12.67 9.04 -7.75
N LEU A 97 -11.57 8.30 -7.88
CA LEU A 97 -10.70 8.35 -9.06
C LEU A 97 -11.45 7.96 -10.34
N ARG A 98 -12.30 6.91 -10.26
CA ARG A 98 -13.17 6.50 -11.37
C ARG A 98 -14.25 7.54 -11.68
N GLN A 99 -15.04 7.93 -10.68
CA GLN A 99 -16.22 8.79 -10.87
C GLN A 99 -15.88 10.17 -11.43
N HIS A 100 -14.73 10.72 -11.05
CA HIS A 100 -14.31 12.05 -11.49
C HIS A 100 -13.25 12.02 -12.60
N ASN A 101 -12.85 10.83 -13.06
CA ASN A 101 -11.76 10.64 -14.02
C ASN A 101 -10.48 11.42 -13.65
N VAL A 102 -10.04 11.24 -12.42
CA VAL A 102 -8.85 11.89 -11.85
C VAL A 102 -7.84 10.87 -11.36
N VAL A 103 -6.61 11.33 -11.17
CA VAL A 103 -5.48 10.59 -10.57
C VAL A 103 -4.91 11.36 -9.39
N VAL A 104 -4.22 10.66 -8.49
CA VAL A 104 -3.49 11.29 -7.38
C VAL A 104 -2.12 11.74 -7.86
N ASP A 105 -1.70 12.94 -7.47
CA ASP A 105 -0.30 13.36 -7.60
C ASP A 105 0.24 13.91 -6.28
N TYR A 106 1.55 13.81 -6.13
CA TYR A 106 2.29 14.37 -5.01
C TYR A 106 3.27 15.45 -5.48
N ASN A 107 3.17 16.61 -4.87
CA ASN A 107 4.16 17.67 -4.95
C ASN A 107 4.10 18.47 -3.65
N PRO A 108 5.21 18.62 -2.90
CA PRO A 108 5.22 19.36 -1.63
C PRO A 108 4.73 20.81 -1.77
N THR A 109 4.78 21.40 -2.96
CA THR A 109 4.29 22.77 -3.21
C THR A 109 2.78 22.86 -3.41
N TYR A 110 2.05 21.73 -3.48
CA TYR A 110 0.60 21.78 -3.65
C TYR A 110 -0.09 22.31 -2.40
N PRO A 111 -0.90 23.38 -2.52
CA PRO A 111 -1.66 23.89 -1.39
C PRO A 111 -2.77 22.90 -0.99
N PRO A 112 -3.26 22.97 0.25
CA PRO A 112 -4.47 22.25 0.62
C PRO A 112 -5.67 22.76 -0.21
N VAL A 113 -6.52 21.85 -0.65
CA VAL A 113 -7.74 22.19 -1.40
C VAL A 113 -8.93 22.01 -0.47
N ILE A 114 -9.53 23.12 -0.05
CA ILE A 114 -10.69 23.13 0.86
C ILE A 114 -11.80 22.22 0.30
N GLY A 115 -12.30 21.30 1.12
CA GLY A 115 -13.33 20.32 0.73
C GLY A 115 -12.81 19.06 0.04
N LEU A 116 -11.52 18.99 -0.30
CA LEU A 116 -10.91 17.85 -0.99
C LEU A 116 -9.73 17.25 -0.23
N THR A 117 -8.75 18.08 0.13
CA THR A 117 -7.57 17.73 0.92
C THR A 117 -7.34 18.80 1.99
N SER A 118 -7.42 18.40 3.27
CA SER A 118 -7.20 19.33 4.39
C SER A 118 -5.73 19.65 4.63
N LEU A 119 -4.81 18.86 4.05
CA LEU A 119 -3.37 19.02 4.15
C LEU A 119 -2.74 19.23 2.76
N PRO A 120 -1.65 20.02 2.67
CA PRO A 120 -0.89 20.21 1.43
C PRO A 120 -0.23 18.91 0.93
N GLY A 121 0.44 19.02 -0.22
CA GLY A 121 1.31 17.98 -0.78
C GLY A 121 0.63 17.06 -1.81
N PHE A 122 -0.69 16.86 -1.71
CA PHE A 122 -1.42 15.94 -2.58
C PHE A 122 -2.57 16.64 -3.30
N ALA A 123 -2.72 16.33 -4.58
CA ALA A 123 -3.78 16.85 -5.43
C ALA A 123 -4.45 15.74 -6.23
N TYR A 124 -5.70 15.99 -6.65
CA TYR A 124 -6.38 15.20 -7.65
C TYR A 124 -6.28 15.95 -8.98
N LEU A 125 -5.64 15.33 -9.97
CA LEU A 125 -5.44 15.92 -11.28
C LEU A 125 -6.28 15.19 -12.33
N PRO A 126 -6.76 15.87 -13.39
CA PRO A 126 -7.39 15.21 -14.51
C PRO A 126 -6.50 14.12 -15.10
N ARG A 127 -7.10 12.95 -15.36
CA ARG A 127 -6.43 11.84 -16.04
C ARG A 127 -6.07 12.24 -17.48
N THR A 128 -4.87 11.89 -17.91
CA THR A 128 -4.41 11.98 -19.31
C THR A 128 -4.19 10.60 -19.90
N GLU A 129 -4.02 10.50 -21.22
CA GLU A 129 -3.78 9.22 -21.90
C GLU A 129 -2.51 8.51 -21.38
N GLU A 130 -1.46 9.27 -21.05
CA GLU A 130 -0.21 8.75 -20.45
C GLU A 130 -0.42 8.07 -19.09
N ASP A 131 -1.50 8.41 -18.38
CA ASP A 131 -1.79 7.79 -17.07
C ASP A 131 -2.38 6.39 -17.21
N GLU A 132 -2.80 5.97 -18.41
CA GLU A 132 -3.48 4.69 -18.65
C GLU A 132 -4.57 4.43 -17.59
N ASP A 133 -4.49 3.31 -16.88
CA ASP A 133 -5.34 2.93 -15.75
C ASP A 133 -4.65 3.16 -14.38
N PHE A 134 -3.51 3.84 -14.32
CA PHE A 134 -2.84 4.13 -13.05
C PHE A 134 -3.71 5.00 -12.14
N ILE A 135 -3.65 4.76 -10.83
CA ILE A 135 -4.32 5.61 -9.83
C ILE A 135 -3.55 6.90 -9.52
N MET A 136 -2.34 7.02 -10.08
CA MET A 136 -1.39 8.12 -9.87
C MET A 136 -1.06 8.81 -11.19
N LYS A 137 -0.61 10.06 -11.13
CA LYS A 137 -0.16 10.81 -12.30
C LYS A 137 1.16 10.23 -12.83
N ILE A 138 1.23 9.95 -14.12
CA ILE A 138 2.46 9.59 -14.83
C ILE A 138 3.09 10.87 -15.37
N ARG A 139 4.28 11.19 -14.87
CA ARG A 139 5.08 12.36 -15.27
C ARG A 139 6.54 12.20 -14.82
N PRO A 140 7.47 13.05 -15.30
CA PRO A 140 8.85 13.03 -14.84
C PRO A 140 8.97 13.14 -13.31
N GLY A 141 9.82 12.29 -12.73
CA GLY A 141 10.03 12.19 -11.28
C GLY A 141 9.15 11.17 -10.56
N VAL A 142 8.18 10.56 -11.24
CA VAL A 142 7.35 9.48 -10.70
C VAL A 142 7.99 8.13 -10.98
N LYS A 143 8.12 7.29 -9.95
CA LYS A 143 8.71 5.96 -10.05
C LYS A 143 7.64 4.89 -10.30
N VAL A 144 7.82 4.08 -11.34
CA VAL A 144 7.01 2.88 -11.57
C VAL A 144 7.91 1.65 -11.53
N THR A 145 7.88 0.91 -10.43
CA THR A 145 8.58 -0.39 -10.34
C THR A 145 7.78 -1.48 -11.05
N PRO A 146 8.38 -2.63 -11.41
CA PRO A 146 7.64 -3.76 -11.99
C PRO A 146 6.47 -4.24 -11.12
N LEU A 147 6.63 -4.23 -9.79
CA LEU A 147 5.56 -4.58 -8.86
C LEU A 147 4.58 -3.40 -8.65
N GLY A 148 5.08 -2.16 -8.58
CA GLY A 148 4.26 -0.96 -8.53
C GLY A 148 3.32 -0.83 -9.74
N ASN A 149 3.75 -1.27 -10.92
CA ASN A 149 2.90 -1.36 -12.11
C ASN A 149 1.67 -2.26 -11.90
N LYS A 150 1.76 -3.27 -11.02
CA LYS A 150 0.63 -4.15 -10.67
C LYS A 150 -0.20 -3.58 -9.52
N ILE A 151 0.46 -2.93 -8.55
CA ILE A 151 -0.18 -2.39 -7.34
C ILE A 151 -1.02 -1.15 -7.66
N TRP A 152 -0.51 -0.24 -8.50
CA TRP A 152 -1.06 1.11 -8.67
C TRP A 152 -2.00 1.28 -9.86
N ARG A 153 -2.58 0.19 -10.38
CA ARG A 153 -3.57 0.24 -11.44
C ARG A 153 -4.98 0.14 -10.87
N LEU A 154 -5.93 0.79 -11.51
CA LEU A 154 -7.34 0.64 -11.19
C LEU A 154 -7.72 -0.84 -11.38
N PRO A 155 -8.33 -1.50 -10.39
CA PRO A 155 -8.78 -2.86 -10.59
C PRO A 155 -9.86 -2.89 -11.67
N SER A 156 -9.77 -3.85 -12.59
CA SER A 156 -10.82 -4.13 -13.57
C SER A 156 -12.12 -4.43 -12.83
N GLU A 157 -13.23 -3.80 -13.24
CA GLU A 157 -14.55 -4.10 -12.70
C GLU A 157 -14.84 -5.60 -12.91
N LYS A 158 -15.23 -6.29 -11.83
CA LYS A 158 -15.76 -7.66 -11.88
C LYS A 158 -17.27 -7.61 -11.88
#